data_AF-A0AA38UK73-F1
#
_entry.id   AF-A0AA38UK73-F1
#
_cell.length_a   1.000
_cell.length_b   1.000
_cell.length_c   1.000
_cell.angle_alpha   90.00
_cell.angle_beta   90.00
_cell.angle_gamma   90.00
#
_symmetry.space_group_name_H-M   'P 1'
#
loop_
_entity.id
_entity.type
_entity.pdbx_description
1 polymer ?
#
loop_
_entity_poly.entity_id
_entity_poly.type
_entity_poly.pdbx_seq_one_letter_code
_entity_poly.pdbx_strand_id
1 'polypeptide(L)'
;MVFRSEPLSKVIRLPLRAGEEPEDVQAVLVPLPKDTTGTVFGQRIAEYPQRFNTYLLDSNDFVVNPQAVWDAPTASSQFAITNINPSGFALDNRALFVGPFNDDRFIAVVCTHKKPGSGEYISSTSQYSFNSFKIQGKNAMSFTMVNAEDGGDSDFHDTVVGVAVTYTKK
;
A
#
# COMPACT_ATOMS: atom_id res chain seq x y z
N MET A 1 -9.38 21.06 -3.42
CA MET A 1 -8.34 20.20 -4.01
C MET A 1 -9.03 19.28 -5.01
N VAL A 2 -8.50 19.10 -6.22
CA VAL A 2 -9.09 18.17 -7.20
C VAL A 2 -8.60 16.76 -6.86
N PHE A 3 -9.52 15.81 -6.67
CA PHE A 3 -9.15 14.42 -6.42
C PHE A 3 -8.46 13.84 -7.65
N ARG A 4 -7.32 13.15 -7.44
CA ARG A 4 -6.50 12.62 -8.53
C ARG A 4 -6.99 11.25 -8.97
N SER A 5 -6.94 10.99 -10.27
CA SER A 5 -7.30 9.69 -10.85
C SER A 5 -6.12 8.72 -10.96
N GLU A 6 -4.89 9.20 -10.72
CA GLU A 6 -3.66 8.43 -10.87
C GLU A 6 -2.81 8.45 -9.59
N PRO A 7 -2.02 7.39 -9.34
CA PRO A 7 -1.12 7.32 -8.20
C PRO A 7 -0.01 8.35 -8.24
N LEU A 8 0.50 8.68 -7.05
CA LEU A 8 1.61 9.62 -6.90
C LEU A 8 2.52 9.25 -5.73
N SER A 9 3.80 9.54 -5.88
CA SER A 9 4.75 9.52 -4.77
C SER A 9 4.65 10.82 -3.97
N LYS A 10 4.47 10.72 -2.64
CA LYS A 10 4.42 11.87 -1.73
C LYS A 10 5.04 11.54 -0.38
N VAL A 11 5.75 12.52 0.18
CA VAL A 11 6.16 12.49 1.59
C VAL A 11 4.94 12.81 2.45
N ILE A 12 4.63 11.94 3.39
CA ILE A 12 3.51 12.05 4.31
C ILE A 12 3.96 11.66 5.71
N ARG A 13 3.36 12.28 6.72
CA ARG A 13 3.69 12.00 8.11
C ARG A 13 2.80 10.86 8.65
N LEU A 14 3.38 9.67 8.83
CA LEU A 14 2.65 8.45 9.20
C LEU A 14 3.36 7.68 10.31
N PRO A 15 2.63 6.98 11.20
CA PRO A 15 3.22 6.08 12.17
C PRO A 15 3.54 4.73 11.52
N LEU A 16 4.79 4.25 11.55
CA LEU A 16 5.16 2.95 10.98
C LEU A 16 4.62 1.74 11.76
N ARG A 17 4.14 1.92 12.98
CA ARG A 17 3.30 0.95 13.70
C ARG A 17 2.24 1.67 14.52
N ALA A 18 1.15 0.97 14.81
CA ALA A 18 0.12 1.52 15.69
C ALA A 18 0.74 1.88 17.06
N GLY A 19 0.59 3.14 17.47
CA GLY A 19 1.10 3.67 18.73
C GLY A 19 2.52 4.23 18.68
N GLU A 20 3.21 4.19 17.53
CA GLU A 20 4.49 4.89 17.33
C GLU A 20 4.26 6.35 16.92
N GLU A 21 5.23 7.22 17.19
CA GLU A 21 5.20 8.62 16.77
C GLU A 21 5.25 8.71 15.23
N PRO A 22 4.39 9.53 14.60
CA PRO A 22 4.43 9.71 13.15
C PRO A 22 5.70 10.41 12.68
N GLU A 23 6.33 9.84 11.64
CA GLU A 23 7.51 10.38 10.97
C GLU A 23 7.25 10.62 9.48
N ASP A 24 8.11 11.42 8.84
CA ASP A 24 8.00 11.72 7.41
C ASP A 24 8.47 10.50 6.61
N VAL A 25 7.54 9.88 5.89
CA VAL A 25 7.80 8.69 5.06
C VAL A 25 7.44 8.95 3.61
N GLN A 26 8.22 8.37 2.70
CA GLN A 26 7.88 8.35 1.29
C GLN A 26 6.82 7.27 1.05
N ALA A 27 5.62 7.70 0.65
CA ALA A 27 4.52 6.80 0.31
C ALA A 27 4.18 6.88 -1.18
N VAL A 28 3.64 5.79 -1.71
CA VAL A 28 2.85 5.81 -2.95
C VAL A 28 1.38 5.90 -2.58
N LEU A 29 0.72 6.99 -2.95
CA LEU A 29 -0.71 7.19 -2.73
C LEU A 29 -1.48 6.67 -3.94
N VAL A 30 -2.28 5.62 -3.73
CA VAL A 30 -3.18 5.06 -4.73
C VAL A 30 -4.58 5.65 -4.54
N PRO A 31 -5.16 6.34 -5.53
CA PRO A 31 -6.48 6.90 -5.42
C PRO A 31 -7.54 5.82 -5.33
N LEU A 32 -8.46 6.00 -4.38
CA LEU A 32 -9.66 5.22 -4.21
C LEU A 32 -10.88 6.14 -4.34
N PRO A 33 -11.37 6.41 -5.57
CA PRO A 33 -12.54 7.25 -5.77
C PRO A 33 -13.75 6.72 -5.00
N LYS A 34 -14.72 7.59 -4.72
CA LYS A 34 -16.01 7.18 -4.17
C LYS A 34 -16.63 6.06 -5.02
N ASP A 35 -17.42 5.20 -4.37
CA ASP A 35 -18.06 4.04 -5.00
C ASP A 35 -17.06 3.07 -5.67
N THR A 36 -15.87 2.93 -5.08
CA THR A 36 -14.89 1.92 -5.48
C THR A 36 -14.45 1.05 -4.30
N THR A 37 -14.07 -0.19 -4.58
CA THR A 37 -13.48 -1.11 -3.59
C THR A 37 -12.00 -1.30 -3.91
N GLY A 38 -11.14 -1.16 -2.90
CA GLY A 38 -9.71 -1.40 -2.98
C GLY A 38 -9.37 -2.81 -2.52
N THR A 39 -8.44 -3.46 -3.21
CA THR A 39 -7.81 -4.72 -2.79
C THR A 39 -6.30 -4.56 -2.79
N VAL A 40 -5.66 -4.80 -1.65
CA VAL A 40 -4.21 -4.74 -1.49
C VAL A 40 -3.68 -6.15 -1.23
N PHE A 41 -2.57 -6.50 -1.88
CA PHE A 41 -1.80 -7.72 -1.63
C PHE A 41 -0.33 -7.47 -1.99
N GLY A 42 0.58 -8.34 -1.56
CA GLY A 42 1.98 -8.18 -1.91
C GLY A 42 2.80 -9.46 -1.92
N GLN A 43 3.94 -9.40 -2.58
CA GLN A 43 4.92 -10.46 -2.73
C GLN A 43 6.32 -9.92 -2.39
N ARG A 44 7.07 -10.68 -1.62
CA ARG A 44 8.49 -10.45 -1.36
C ARG A 44 9.34 -11.29 -2.32
N ILE A 45 10.36 -10.69 -2.91
CA ILE A 45 11.36 -11.34 -3.76
C ILE A 45 12.74 -10.75 -3.40
N ALA A 46 13.16 -10.89 -2.15
CA ALA A 46 14.36 -10.24 -1.64
C ALA A 46 15.23 -11.21 -0.82
N GLU A 47 16.49 -10.85 -0.60
CA GLU A 47 17.34 -11.49 0.41
C GLU A 47 17.02 -10.97 1.82
N TYR A 48 16.79 -9.66 1.98
CA TYR A 48 16.57 -9.05 3.30
C TYR A 48 15.09 -9.08 3.72
N PRO A 49 14.79 -9.16 5.04
CA PRO A 49 13.42 -9.03 5.51
C PRO A 49 12.76 -7.74 5.00
N GLN A 50 11.60 -7.90 4.38
CA GLN A 50 10.82 -6.79 3.83
C GLN A 50 9.53 -6.61 4.62
N ARG A 51 9.06 -5.37 4.66
CA ARG A 51 7.78 -4.97 5.25
C ARG A 51 7.16 -3.89 4.39
N PHE A 52 5.85 -3.96 4.20
CA PHE A 52 5.13 -2.77 3.77
C PHE A 52 3.98 -2.48 4.72
N ASN A 53 3.58 -1.21 4.75
CA ASN A 53 2.45 -0.74 5.51
C ASN A 53 1.43 -0.13 4.57
N THR A 54 0.16 -0.27 4.92
CA THR A 54 -0.92 0.44 4.24
C THR A 54 -1.75 1.27 5.19
N TYR A 55 -2.09 2.47 4.74
CA TYR A 55 -2.92 3.42 5.47
C TYR A 55 -4.05 3.86 4.57
N LEU A 56 -5.29 3.75 5.04
CA LEU A 56 -6.37 4.45 4.39
C LEU A 56 -6.30 5.93 4.77
N LEU A 57 -6.36 6.82 3.80
CA LEU A 57 -6.35 8.27 4.00
C LEU A 57 -7.63 8.89 3.46
N ASP A 58 -8.05 10.00 4.07
CA ASP A 58 -9.04 10.89 3.47
C ASP A 58 -8.43 11.75 2.33
N SER A 59 -9.26 12.57 1.69
CA SER A 59 -8.84 13.46 0.61
C SER A 59 -7.90 14.58 1.05
N ASN A 60 -7.70 14.77 2.36
CA ASN A 60 -6.78 15.75 2.96
C ASN A 60 -5.52 15.06 3.51
N ASP A 61 -5.29 13.80 3.15
CA ASP A 61 -4.17 12.97 3.59
C ASP A 61 -4.17 12.64 5.09
N PHE A 62 -5.30 12.76 5.79
CA PHE A 62 -5.42 12.31 7.17
C PHE A 62 -5.66 10.80 7.22
N VAL A 63 -4.92 10.12 8.11
CA VAL A 63 -5.10 8.69 8.36
C VAL A 63 -6.50 8.44 8.90
N VAL A 64 -7.19 7.54 8.22
CA VAL A 64 -8.44 6.91 8.64
C VAL A 64 -8.21 5.40 8.78
N ASN A 65 -9.26 4.67 9.12
CA ASN A 65 -9.18 3.23 9.32
C ASN A 65 -9.42 2.46 8.01
N PRO A 66 -8.70 1.36 7.74
CA PRO A 66 -7.70 0.72 8.59
C PRO A 66 -6.24 1.13 8.29
N GLN A 67 -5.36 0.83 9.24
CA GLN A 67 -3.90 0.80 9.10
C GLN A 67 -3.44 -0.64 9.23
N ALA A 68 -2.63 -1.15 8.29
CA ALA A 68 -2.17 -2.53 8.30
C ALA A 68 -0.65 -2.61 8.12
N VAL A 69 -0.03 -3.50 8.90
CA VAL A 69 1.39 -3.87 8.80
C VAL A 69 1.47 -5.23 8.13
N TRP A 70 2.31 -5.31 7.11
CA TRP A 70 2.49 -6.50 6.29
C TRP A 70 3.92 -6.98 6.39
N ASP A 71 4.10 -8.21 6.85
CA ASP A 71 5.40 -8.85 6.97
C ASP A 71 5.51 -10.07 6.06
N ALA A 72 6.71 -10.29 5.54
CA ALA A 72 7.12 -11.53 4.87
C ALA A 72 8.43 -12.01 5.53
N PRO A 73 8.36 -12.74 6.66
CA PRO A 73 9.54 -13.05 7.48
C PRO A 73 10.43 -14.17 6.90
N THR A 74 9.93 -14.93 5.92
CA THR A 74 10.66 -16.04 5.28
C THR A 74 11.14 -15.65 3.88
N ALA A 75 11.97 -16.50 3.25
CA ALA A 75 12.37 -16.43 1.83
C ALA A 75 11.18 -16.11 0.90
N SER A 76 11.45 -15.71 -0.35
CA SER A 76 10.48 -15.19 -1.33
C SER A 76 9.07 -15.76 -1.15
N SER A 77 8.16 -14.93 -0.63
CA SER A 77 6.84 -15.36 -0.15
C SER A 77 5.83 -14.22 -0.25
N GLN A 78 4.55 -14.59 -0.22
CA GLN A 78 3.47 -13.62 -0.12
C GLN A 78 3.54 -12.92 1.24
N PHE A 79 3.29 -11.61 1.26
CA PHE A 79 3.13 -10.88 2.51
C PHE A 79 1.86 -11.27 3.25
N ALA A 80 1.92 -11.26 4.57
CA ALA A 80 0.77 -11.43 5.44
C ALA A 80 0.57 -10.20 6.33
N ILE A 81 -0.69 -9.81 6.53
CA ILE A 81 -1.11 -8.83 7.54
C ILE A 81 -0.84 -9.45 8.91
N THR A 82 0.15 -8.91 9.61
CA THR A 82 0.52 -9.33 10.97
C THR A 82 -0.11 -8.46 12.03
N ASN A 83 -0.47 -7.23 11.67
CA ASN A 83 -1.18 -6.31 12.53
C ASN A 83 -2.13 -5.43 11.71
N ILE A 84 -3.32 -5.16 12.24
CA ILE A 84 -4.28 -4.24 11.66
C ILE A 84 -5.02 -3.48 12.76
N ASN A 85 -5.15 -2.17 12.57
CA ASN A 85 -5.89 -1.29 13.46
C ASN A 85 -6.97 -0.54 12.67
N PRO A 86 -8.25 -0.67 13.01
CA PRO A 86 -8.83 -1.51 14.07
C PRO A 86 -8.73 -3.00 13.76
N SER A 87 -8.79 -3.85 14.79
CA SER A 87 -8.93 -5.29 14.61
C SER A 87 -10.21 -5.66 13.87
N GLY A 88 -10.20 -6.75 13.09
CA GLY A 88 -11.38 -7.26 12.38
C GLY A 88 -11.59 -6.72 10.97
N PHE A 89 -10.72 -5.81 10.50
CA PHE A 89 -10.74 -5.33 9.12
C PHE A 89 -10.10 -6.29 8.11
N ALA A 90 -9.22 -7.19 8.57
CA ALA A 90 -8.57 -8.20 7.74
C ALA A 90 -9.26 -9.55 7.93
N LEU A 91 -10.21 -9.89 7.07
CA LEU A 91 -10.86 -11.22 7.04
C LEU A 91 -9.94 -12.29 6.44
N ASP A 92 -9.04 -11.88 5.55
CA ASP A 92 -7.95 -12.67 5.00
C ASP A 92 -6.65 -11.95 5.35
N ASN A 93 -5.64 -12.68 5.82
CA ASN A 93 -4.35 -12.06 6.13
C ASN A 93 -3.46 -11.88 4.88
N ARG A 94 -3.85 -12.39 3.72
CA ARG A 94 -3.08 -12.27 2.47
C ARG A 94 -3.56 -11.14 1.57
N ALA A 95 -4.72 -10.58 1.87
CA ALA A 95 -5.31 -9.49 1.12
C ALA A 95 -6.15 -8.58 2.03
N LEU A 96 -6.07 -7.27 1.81
CA LEU A 96 -6.87 -6.28 2.50
C LEU A 96 -7.90 -5.73 1.53
N PHE A 97 -9.16 -5.81 1.92
CA PHE A 97 -10.29 -5.27 1.17
C PHE A 97 -10.81 -4.03 1.89
N VAL A 98 -10.94 -2.91 1.18
CA VAL A 98 -11.45 -1.64 1.72
C VAL A 98 -12.52 -1.05 0.82
N GLY A 99 -13.47 -0.35 1.44
CA GLY A 99 -14.62 0.23 0.75
C GLY A 99 -15.75 -0.78 0.50
N PRO A 100 -16.77 -0.39 -0.29
CA PRO A 100 -16.90 0.90 -0.95
C PRO A 100 -17.11 2.07 0.02
N PHE A 101 -16.59 3.24 -0.35
CA PHE A 101 -16.74 4.48 0.41
C PHE A 101 -17.62 5.49 -0.32
N ASN A 102 -18.29 6.38 0.44
CA ASN A 102 -19.13 7.45 -0.13
C ASN A 102 -18.33 8.68 -0.59
N ASP A 103 -17.06 8.77 -0.17
CA ASP A 103 -16.15 9.86 -0.48
C ASP A 103 -14.87 9.30 -1.10
N ASP A 104 -14.12 10.18 -1.76
CA ASP A 104 -12.81 9.85 -2.30
C ASP A 104 -11.76 9.68 -1.19
N ARG A 105 -10.93 8.64 -1.31
CA ARG A 105 -9.90 8.24 -0.34
C ARG A 105 -8.59 7.93 -1.06
N PHE A 106 -7.51 7.72 -0.30
CA PHE A 106 -6.28 7.13 -0.82
C PHE A 106 -5.89 5.91 0.00
N ILE A 107 -5.21 4.96 -0.62
CA ILE A 107 -4.41 3.97 0.08
C ILE A 107 -2.95 4.42 -0.04
N ALA A 108 -2.32 4.77 1.06
CA ALA A 108 -0.88 4.99 1.10
C ALA A 108 -0.16 3.66 1.28
N VAL A 109 0.81 3.37 0.42
CA VAL A 109 1.71 2.21 0.53
C VAL A 109 3.10 2.72 0.91
N VAL A 110 3.65 2.20 1.99
CA VAL A 110 5.00 2.54 2.49
C VAL A 110 5.81 1.25 2.56
N CYS A 111 6.90 1.16 1.80
CA CYS A 111 7.77 0.00 1.78
C CYS A 111 9.03 0.25 2.61
N THR A 112 9.41 -0.74 3.41
CA THR A 112 10.56 -0.70 4.29
C THR A 112 11.27 -2.04 4.28
N HIS A 113 12.57 -2.03 4.57
CA HIS A 113 13.37 -3.23 4.66
C HIS A 113 14.24 -3.20 5.90
N LYS A 114 14.74 -4.36 6.31
CA LYS A 114 15.64 -4.49 7.45
C LYS A 114 16.93 -5.15 7.01
N LYS A 115 18.02 -4.38 6.94
CA LYS A 115 19.34 -4.90 6.57
C LYS A 115 19.86 -5.95 7.57
N PRO A 116 20.70 -6.90 7.14
CA PRO A 116 21.32 -7.87 8.04
C PRO A 116 22.02 -7.19 9.21
N GLY A 117 21.76 -7.66 10.44
CA GLY A 117 22.33 -7.07 11.66
C GLY A 117 21.70 -5.77 12.13
N SER A 118 20.79 -5.14 11.37
CA SER A 118 20.01 -3.99 11.83
C SER A 118 18.99 -4.43 12.88
N GLY A 119 18.66 -3.54 13.83
CA GLY A 119 17.51 -3.69 14.73
C GLY A 119 16.20 -3.20 14.11
N GLU A 120 16.29 -2.32 13.12
CA GLU A 120 15.20 -1.45 12.68
C GLU A 120 14.93 -1.59 11.18
N TYR A 121 13.68 -1.32 10.81
CA TYR A 121 13.27 -1.18 9.42
C TYR A 121 13.57 0.25 8.96
N ILE A 122 14.08 0.40 7.75
CA ILE A 122 14.31 1.70 7.11
C ILE A 122 13.54 1.76 5.78
N SER A 123 13.29 2.97 5.29
CA SER A 123 12.56 3.20 4.04
C SER A 123 13.26 2.55 2.84
N SER A 124 12.48 1.84 2.03
CA SER A 124 12.89 1.35 0.72
C SER A 124 12.62 2.41 -0.36
N THR A 125 13.42 2.42 -1.43
CA THR A 125 13.13 3.30 -2.57
C THR A 125 12.00 2.71 -3.38
N SER A 126 10.87 3.39 -3.49
CA SER A 126 9.67 2.86 -4.15
C SER A 126 9.40 3.55 -5.49
N GLN A 127 8.97 2.77 -6.47
CA GLN A 127 8.42 3.19 -7.75
C GLN A 127 7.01 2.60 -7.92
N TYR A 128 6.27 3.06 -8.93
CA TYR A 128 4.99 2.46 -9.26
C TYR A 128 4.69 2.50 -10.76
N SER A 129 3.87 1.55 -11.20
CA SER A 129 3.21 1.57 -12.50
C SER A 129 1.69 1.54 -12.32
N PHE A 130 0.96 2.15 -13.24
CA PHE A 130 -0.49 2.29 -13.17
C PHE A 130 -1.14 1.92 -14.50
N ASN A 131 -2.22 1.15 -14.42
CA ASN A 131 -3.06 0.83 -15.57
C ASN A 131 -4.54 1.01 -15.22
N SER A 132 -5.31 1.56 -16.16
CA SER A 132 -6.78 1.66 -16.05
C SER A 132 -7.43 0.80 -17.13
N PHE A 133 -8.36 -0.04 -16.69
CA PHE A 133 -9.10 -0.99 -17.52
C PHE A 133 -10.53 -0.50 -17.69
N LYS A 134 -10.92 -0.25 -18.94
CA LYS A 134 -12.24 0.26 -19.30
C LYS A 134 -13.05 -0.80 -20.04
N ILE A 135 -14.35 -0.85 -19.77
CA ILE A 135 -15.32 -1.65 -20.51
C ILE A 135 -16.31 -0.66 -21.13
N GLN A 136 -16.40 -0.67 -22.47
CA GLN A 136 -17.28 0.25 -23.22
C GLN A 136 -17.08 1.74 -22.86
N GLY A 137 -15.82 2.15 -22.65
CA GLY A 137 -15.46 3.53 -22.32
C GLY A 137 -15.65 3.93 -20.85
N LYS A 138 -16.22 3.04 -20.01
CA LYS A 138 -16.39 3.26 -18.57
C LYS A 138 -15.29 2.57 -17.77
N ASN A 139 -14.84 3.20 -16.69
CA ASN A 139 -13.84 2.60 -15.81
C ASN A 139 -14.43 1.36 -15.13
N ALA A 140 -13.77 0.22 -15.29
CA ALA A 140 -14.14 -1.03 -14.62
C ALA A 140 -13.21 -1.32 -13.45
N MET A 141 -11.90 -1.13 -13.68
CA MET A 141 -10.87 -1.36 -12.68
C MET A 141 -9.66 -0.48 -12.98
N SER A 142 -8.89 -0.12 -11.97
CA SER A 142 -7.50 0.27 -12.13
C SER A 142 -6.59 -0.61 -11.28
N PHE A 143 -5.33 -0.72 -11.68
CA PHE A 143 -4.32 -1.47 -10.97
C PHE A 143 -3.06 -0.62 -10.83
N THR A 144 -2.58 -0.49 -9.60
CA THR A 144 -1.29 0.09 -9.29
C THR A 144 -0.38 -1.01 -8.76
N MET A 145 0.78 -1.17 -9.39
CA MET A 145 1.85 -1.99 -8.87
C MET A 145 2.89 -1.07 -8.24
N VAL A 146 3.13 -1.21 -6.95
CA VAL A 146 4.21 -0.53 -6.22
C VAL A 146 5.37 -1.51 -6.08
N ASN A 147 6.55 -1.08 -6.48
CA ASN A 147 7.77 -1.87 -6.54
C ASN A 147 8.83 -1.16 -5.70
N ALA A 148 9.53 -1.84 -4.81
CA ALA A 148 10.53 -1.21 -3.96
C ALA A 148 11.85 -1.96 -3.93
N GLU A 149 12.91 -1.18 -3.71
CA GLU A 149 14.32 -1.57 -3.69
C GLU A 149 14.91 -1.30 -2.30
N ASP A 150 15.63 -2.28 -1.76
CA ASP A 150 16.30 -2.23 -0.46
C ASP A 150 17.77 -1.75 -0.52
N GLY A 151 18.29 -1.54 -1.72
CA GLY A 151 19.62 -1.03 -2.01
C GLY A 151 20.69 -2.13 -2.02
N GLY A 152 20.28 -3.40 -2.04
CA GLY A 152 21.13 -4.53 -2.44
C GLY A 152 21.48 -4.46 -3.92
N ASP A 153 20.54 -4.03 -4.77
CA ASP A 153 20.77 -3.76 -6.18
C ASP A 153 19.93 -2.58 -6.72
N SER A 154 19.30 -2.71 -7.89
CA SER A 154 18.55 -1.64 -8.56
C SER A 154 17.45 -2.19 -9.49
N ASP A 155 16.98 -3.41 -9.26
CA ASP A 155 15.96 -4.03 -10.10
C ASP A 155 14.51 -3.77 -9.62
N PHE A 156 14.36 -3.22 -8.41
CA PHE A 156 13.09 -2.84 -7.80
C PHE A 156 12.11 -4.02 -7.64
N HIS A 157 12.60 -5.25 -7.43
CA HIS A 157 11.72 -6.41 -7.23
C HIS A 157 11.66 -6.94 -5.80
N ASP A 158 12.39 -6.35 -4.84
CA ASP A 158 12.44 -6.84 -3.46
C ASP A 158 11.05 -6.93 -2.81
N THR A 159 10.26 -5.88 -3.00
CA THR A 159 8.87 -5.79 -2.56
C THR A 159 7.98 -5.38 -3.71
N VAL A 160 6.98 -6.20 -4.01
CA VAL A 160 5.95 -5.92 -5.01
C VAL A 160 4.59 -5.88 -4.32
N VAL A 161 3.90 -4.75 -4.39
CA VAL A 161 2.55 -4.55 -3.83
C VAL A 161 1.57 -4.26 -4.95
N GLY A 162 0.51 -5.04 -5.03
CA GLY A 162 -0.62 -4.79 -5.92
C GLY A 162 -1.74 -4.06 -5.19
N VAL A 163 -2.23 -2.97 -5.78
CA VAL A 163 -3.45 -2.27 -5.35
C VAL A 163 -4.42 -2.24 -6.52
N ALA A 164 -5.45 -3.08 -6.44
CA ALA A 164 -6.55 -3.08 -7.41
C ALA A 164 -7.71 -2.23 -6.91
N VAL A 165 -8.24 -1.36 -7.76
CA VAL A 165 -9.40 -0.52 -7.45
C VAL A 165 -10.51 -0.86 -8.42
N THR A 166 -11.63 -1.36 -7.90
CA THR A 166 -12.79 -1.79 -8.70
C THR A 166 -13.95 -0.83 -8.55
N TYR A 167 -14.57 -0.45 -9.67
CA TYR A 167 -15.71 0.47 -9.67
C TYR A 167 -16.99 -0.33 -9.42
N THR A 168 -17.76 0.06 -8.39
CA THR A 168 -18.96 -0.70 -7.97
C THR A 168 -20.26 -0.17 -8.57
N LYS A 169 -20.20 0.96 -9.30
CA LYS A 169 -21.33 1.55 -10.02
C LYS A 169 -21.11 1.53 -11.53
N LYS A 170 -22.23 1.40 -12.26
CA LYS A 170 -22.30 1.40 -13.73
C LYS A 170 -22.23 2.81 -14.31
#